data_AF-A0A8J9RAY4-F1
#
_entry.id   AF-A0A8J9RAY4-F1
#
_cell.length_a   1.000
_cell.length_b   1.000
_cell.length_c   1.000
_cell.angle_alpha   90.00
_cell.angle_beta   90.00
_cell.angle_gamma   90.00
#
_symmetry.space_group_name_H-M   'P 1'
#
loop_
_entity.id
_entity.type
_entity.pdbx_description
1 polymer ?
#
loop_
_entity_poly.entity_id
_entity_poly.type
_entity_poly.pdbx_seq_one_letter_code
_entity_poly.pdbx_strand_id
1 'polypeptide(L)'
;MNLLKVPGQSLSIGIRPFPSPSCVSHPKRRTVKVLYIRGSVVHERQREGTAQTERSKTERIFEEIEKRRQSNSQAGGAGGGTTYTALRKADEAWKRLRTAQMNGPAPEFVRTVDQPLQAPPHFDVVMCGGTLGIFLACALQLSGLRVAVVERGPLRGREQEWNISRKELMELVEEGLVSGEEAEECISVEFNPVRAGFHGGEDVWTRDVLNLGVRPDKLIAKVKQRFEAAGGTVLELTGAEGVAVHPNGIFLDIPTNDKVQAQASNGSQQESAAGGAGITGRLLIDCMGNFSPIVRQARWGQRPDGVCLVVGTCSRGFQHNTTGDVIYTNMPTRSEDAAVPNVQYFWEAFPSGSGPTDRTTYLFTYIDADPRRPSLEALLEEYWDLMPDYQGVELEFLEVLRILFGFFPTYRQSPLQPRWNRVLQVGDASGIQSPLSFGGFGALTRHLGRLRSAITEALDAEALDKDSLAQVNAYNPGLSGAWMLQRAMSVRPGERPDPNFINSLLAKNFAAMQRFGDPVLKPFLQDVVQYGPLGLTLVSQMLSDPLFVPAIFRHVGVLPMLDWLKHFTALGAYTVLHTAGRPVVQSLAERSSGKQRFKLNRLLDAWKYGSGSDFRL
;
A
#
# COMPACT_ATOMS: atom_id res chain seq x y z
N MET A 1 59.63 1.74 -31.01
CA MET A 1 59.76 0.30 -31.32
C MET A 1 58.36 -0.19 -31.65
N ASN A 2 58.12 -0.44 -32.95
CA ASN A 2 56.98 -1.06 -33.63
C ASN A 2 55.56 -0.52 -33.33
N LEU A 3 54.91 0.32 -34.15
CA LEU A 3 54.50 0.25 -35.58
C LEU A 3 53.54 -0.91 -35.94
N LEU A 4 52.32 -0.53 -36.34
CA LEU A 4 51.43 -1.05 -37.41
C LEU A 4 50.00 -0.53 -37.08
N LYS A 5 49.35 0.46 -37.70
CA LYS A 5 49.25 1.06 -39.05
C LYS A 5 48.47 0.26 -40.12
N VAL A 6 47.31 0.85 -40.48
CA VAL A 6 46.54 0.90 -41.77
C VAL A 6 45.75 -0.36 -42.19
N PRO A 7 44.74 -0.32 -43.11
CA PRO A 7 43.83 0.74 -43.65
C PRO A 7 42.32 0.36 -43.54
N GLY A 8 41.28 1.13 -43.89
CA GLY A 8 41.13 2.28 -44.79
C GLY A 8 40.72 1.87 -46.22
N GLN A 9 39.41 1.69 -46.52
CA GLN A 9 38.90 1.75 -47.90
C GLN A 9 37.41 2.14 -47.98
N SER A 10 37.12 3.00 -48.96
CA SER A 10 35.83 3.61 -49.28
C SER A 10 35.27 3.13 -50.62
N LEU A 11 33.97 3.38 -50.81
CA LEU A 11 33.23 3.67 -52.07
C LEU A 11 32.73 2.51 -52.96
N SER A 12 31.40 2.45 -53.12
CA SER A 12 30.64 2.51 -54.39
C SER A 12 29.14 2.28 -54.08
N ILE A 13 28.26 3.28 -54.13
CA ILE A 13 27.46 3.77 -55.27
C ILE A 13 27.06 2.69 -56.29
N GLY A 14 25.77 2.34 -56.30
CA GLY A 14 25.10 1.60 -57.38
C GLY A 14 23.61 1.95 -57.42
N ILE A 15 23.24 2.89 -58.30
CA ILE A 15 21.85 3.25 -58.65
C ILE A 15 21.59 2.72 -60.07
N ARG A 16 20.33 2.29 -60.30
CA ARG A 16 19.52 2.26 -61.56
C ARG A 16 19.22 0.85 -62.13
N PRO A 17 18.15 0.67 -62.96
CA PRO A 17 17.01 1.55 -63.27
C PRO A 17 15.61 0.85 -63.25
N PHE A 18 14.56 1.68 -63.25
CA PHE A 18 13.20 1.36 -63.74
C PHE A 18 13.20 0.95 -65.23
N PRO A 19 12.16 0.21 -65.65
CA PRO A 19 11.45 0.64 -66.85
C PRO A 19 9.92 0.61 -66.69
N SER A 20 9.30 1.64 -67.26
CA SER A 20 7.92 1.73 -67.76
C SER A 20 8.03 2.23 -69.23
N PRO A 21 6.96 2.44 -70.05
CA PRO A 21 5.53 2.08 -69.98
C PRO A 21 4.95 1.52 -71.32
N SER A 22 3.73 0.97 -71.31
CA SER A 22 2.80 0.94 -72.48
C SER A 22 1.41 0.41 -72.04
N CYS A 23 0.38 1.25 -71.84
CA CYS A 23 -0.59 1.85 -72.77
C CYS A 23 -1.75 0.95 -73.28
N VAL A 24 -2.99 1.36 -72.90
CA VAL A 24 -4.28 1.29 -73.65
C VAL A 24 -4.98 -0.10 -73.66
N SER A 25 -6.30 -0.33 -73.44
CA SER A 25 -7.56 0.40 -73.62
C SER A 25 -8.72 -0.22 -72.79
N HIS A 26 -9.71 0.59 -72.42
CA HIS A 26 -11.09 0.22 -72.01
C HIS A 26 -11.91 -0.36 -73.20
N PRO A 27 -12.97 -1.18 -72.97
CA PRO A 27 -14.32 -0.59 -72.86
C PRO A 27 -15.39 -1.33 -72.01
N LYS A 28 -16.35 -0.49 -71.56
CA LYS A 28 -17.81 -0.68 -71.41
C LYS A 28 -18.43 -1.32 -70.14
N ARG A 29 -19.16 -0.43 -69.44
CA ARG A 29 -20.21 -0.66 -68.43
C ARG A 29 -21.30 -1.62 -68.90
N ARG A 30 -21.80 -2.46 -67.98
CA ARG A 30 -23.21 -2.85 -67.88
C ARG A 30 -23.65 -2.87 -66.42
N THR A 31 -24.69 -2.11 -66.13
CA THR A 31 -25.41 -2.02 -64.86
C THR A 31 -26.38 -3.21 -64.76
N VAL A 32 -26.39 -3.95 -63.64
CA VAL A 32 -27.54 -4.75 -63.22
C VAL A 32 -27.66 -4.70 -61.69
N LYS A 33 -28.76 -4.13 -61.19
CA LYS A 33 -29.32 -4.36 -59.85
C LYS A 33 -30.08 -5.69 -59.87
N VAL A 34 -29.85 -6.61 -58.94
CA VAL A 34 -30.91 -7.52 -58.42
C VAL A 34 -30.62 -7.88 -56.96
N LEU A 35 -31.73 -8.04 -56.24
CA LEU A 35 -31.99 -8.17 -54.82
C LEU A 35 -32.16 -9.66 -54.42
N TYR A 36 -31.74 -10.00 -53.20
CA TYR A 36 -32.27 -11.03 -52.27
C TYR A 36 -32.07 -12.56 -52.42
N ILE A 37 -31.59 -13.12 -51.28
CA ILE A 37 -32.02 -14.32 -50.51
C ILE A 37 -31.45 -15.72 -50.82
N ARG A 38 -30.81 -16.24 -49.76
CA ARG A 38 -30.60 -17.62 -49.26
C ARG A 38 -29.96 -18.69 -50.15
N GLY A 39 -28.84 -19.17 -49.62
CA GLY A 39 -28.70 -20.58 -49.26
C GLY A 39 -27.60 -21.31 -50.01
N SER A 40 -26.49 -21.60 -49.33
CA SER A 40 -25.70 -22.83 -49.52
C SER A 40 -24.67 -22.99 -48.40
N VAL A 41 -24.96 -24.01 -47.60
CA VAL A 41 -24.13 -24.80 -46.67
C VAL A 41 -22.63 -24.65 -46.88
N VAL A 42 -21.92 -24.17 -45.86
CA VAL A 42 -20.48 -24.39 -45.71
C VAL A 42 -20.30 -25.59 -44.78
N HIS A 43 -19.63 -26.63 -45.26
CA HIS A 43 -19.23 -27.78 -44.46
C HIS A 43 -18.28 -27.33 -43.35
N GLU A 44 -18.82 -27.20 -42.15
CA GLU A 44 -18.06 -27.10 -40.92
C GLU A 44 -17.51 -28.50 -40.60
N ARG A 45 -16.22 -28.72 -40.89
CA ARG A 45 -15.49 -29.85 -40.31
C ARG A 45 -15.34 -29.57 -38.82
N GLN A 46 -16.23 -30.17 -38.02
CA GLN A 46 -16.02 -30.35 -36.59
C GLN A 46 -14.68 -31.05 -36.38
N ARG A 47 -13.68 -30.28 -35.96
CA ARG A 47 -12.61 -30.82 -35.11
C ARG A 47 -13.19 -30.86 -33.71
N GLU A 48 -13.78 -32.00 -33.34
CA GLU A 48 -13.89 -32.39 -31.94
C GLU A 48 -12.47 -32.72 -31.44
N GLY A 49 -11.69 -31.67 -31.20
CA GLY A 49 -10.57 -31.72 -30.29
C GLY A 49 -11.10 -31.35 -28.92
N THR A 50 -10.98 -32.25 -27.96
CA THR A 50 -11.06 -31.94 -26.53
C THR A 50 -10.15 -30.75 -26.25
N ALA A 51 -10.71 -29.54 -26.18
CA ALA A 51 -10.02 -28.38 -25.64
C ALA A 51 -9.88 -28.60 -24.13
N GLN A 52 -8.88 -29.38 -23.73
CA GLN A 52 -8.27 -29.17 -22.42
C GLN A 52 -7.76 -27.74 -22.44
N THR A 53 -8.42 -26.85 -21.70
CA THR A 53 -7.88 -25.53 -21.41
C THR A 53 -6.49 -25.74 -20.84
N GLU A 54 -5.44 -25.39 -21.59
CA GLU A 54 -4.08 -25.47 -21.07
C GLU A 54 -4.00 -24.63 -19.80
N ARG A 55 -3.52 -25.24 -18.71
CA ARG A 55 -3.38 -24.57 -17.41
C ARG A 55 -2.37 -23.42 -17.53
N SER A 56 -2.64 -22.33 -16.81
CA SER A 56 -1.75 -21.15 -16.80
C SER A 56 -0.37 -21.51 -16.25
N LYS A 57 0.67 -20.71 -16.57
CA LYS A 57 2.01 -20.88 -15.98
C LYS A 57 1.92 -20.71 -14.46
N THR A 58 1.13 -19.75 -14.02
CA THR A 58 0.82 -19.50 -12.61
C THR A 58 0.23 -20.73 -11.91
N GLU A 59 -0.84 -21.32 -12.45
CA GLU A 59 -1.48 -22.51 -11.86
C GLU A 59 -0.48 -23.67 -11.71
N ARG A 60 0.34 -23.92 -12.74
CA ARG A 60 1.37 -24.97 -12.71
C ARG A 60 2.44 -24.73 -11.62
N ILE A 61 2.91 -23.50 -11.47
CA ILE A 61 3.92 -23.16 -10.43
C ILE A 61 3.32 -23.31 -9.03
N PHE A 62 2.06 -22.92 -8.81
CA PHE A 62 1.39 -23.15 -7.52
C PHE A 62 1.31 -24.64 -7.16
N GLU A 63 0.92 -25.49 -8.11
CA GLU A 63 0.87 -26.94 -7.90
C GLU A 63 2.24 -27.52 -7.57
N GLU A 64 3.30 -27.04 -8.24
CA GLU A 64 4.66 -27.49 -7.98
C GLU A 64 5.12 -27.14 -6.56
N ILE A 65 4.88 -25.91 -6.12
CA ILE A 65 5.19 -25.48 -4.75
C ILE A 65 4.41 -26.32 -3.74
N GLU A 66 3.13 -26.60 -4.00
CA GLU A 66 2.29 -27.39 -3.10
C GLU A 66 2.77 -28.85 -2.99
N LYS A 67 3.15 -29.48 -4.12
CA LYS A 67 3.75 -30.81 -4.12
C LYS A 67 5.05 -30.86 -3.30
N ARG A 68 5.92 -29.86 -3.45
CA ARG A 68 7.17 -29.75 -2.68
C ARG A 68 6.92 -29.57 -1.16
N ARG A 69 5.90 -28.79 -0.80
CA ARG A 69 5.49 -28.58 0.60
C ARG A 69 4.88 -29.83 1.22
N GLN A 70 4.16 -30.65 0.46
CA GLN A 70 3.61 -31.91 0.96
C GLN A 70 4.70 -32.98 1.17
N SER A 71 5.79 -32.94 0.41
CA SER A 71 6.94 -33.83 0.61
C SER A 71 7.86 -33.44 1.78
N ASN A 72 7.87 -32.16 2.17
CA ASN A 72 8.65 -31.65 3.30
C ASN A 72 7.72 -31.34 4.46
N SER A 73 7.73 -32.16 5.52
CA SER A 73 6.87 -32.12 6.72
C SER A 73 6.98 -30.82 7.55
N GLN A 74 6.69 -29.65 6.99
CA GLN A 74 6.71 -28.36 7.66
C GLN A 74 5.32 -27.72 7.62
N ALA A 75 4.70 -27.64 8.80
CA ALA A 75 3.38 -27.07 9.00
C ALA A 75 3.35 -25.58 8.63
N GLY A 76 2.53 -25.22 7.65
CA GLY A 76 2.29 -23.84 7.23
C GLY A 76 1.62 -23.03 8.34
N GLY A 77 2.25 -21.95 8.77
CA GLY A 77 1.66 -20.97 9.67
C GLY A 77 0.50 -20.22 9.01
N ALA A 78 -0.52 -19.88 9.81
CA ALA A 78 -1.67 -19.10 9.39
C ALA A 78 -1.28 -17.64 9.06
N GLY A 79 -1.66 -17.15 7.87
CA GLY A 79 -1.66 -15.72 7.55
C GLY A 79 -1.38 -15.41 6.07
N GLY A 80 -2.44 -15.13 5.30
CA GLY A 80 -2.38 -14.77 3.87
C GLY A 80 -2.22 -16.00 2.99
N GLY A 81 -3.30 -16.45 2.34
CA GLY A 81 -3.23 -17.65 1.53
C GLY A 81 -2.23 -17.48 0.39
N THR A 82 -1.10 -18.17 0.44
CA THR A 82 -0.13 -18.25 -0.66
C THR A 82 -0.50 -19.41 -1.59
N THR A 83 -1.79 -19.69 -1.73
CA THR A 83 -2.32 -20.81 -2.51
C THR A 83 -3.05 -20.27 -3.72
N TYR A 84 -3.19 -21.09 -4.75
CA TYR A 84 -3.92 -20.71 -5.95
C TYR A 84 -5.38 -20.32 -5.63
N THR A 85 -6.05 -21.06 -4.74
CA THR A 85 -7.39 -20.71 -4.24
C THR A 85 -7.46 -19.32 -3.61
N ALA A 86 -6.41 -18.90 -2.91
CA ALA A 86 -6.36 -17.57 -2.31
C ALA A 86 -6.11 -16.48 -3.35
N LEU A 87 -5.32 -16.74 -4.40
CA LEU A 87 -5.18 -15.85 -5.56
C LEU A 87 -6.54 -15.63 -6.21
N ARG A 88 -7.29 -16.70 -6.48
CA ARG A 88 -8.64 -16.63 -7.06
C ARG A 88 -9.60 -15.81 -6.20
N LYS A 89 -9.59 -15.99 -4.88
CA LYS A 89 -10.39 -15.18 -3.94
C LYS A 89 -9.99 -13.70 -3.95
N ALA A 90 -8.70 -13.40 -4.02
CA ALA A 90 -8.21 -12.02 -4.14
C ALA A 90 -8.67 -11.38 -5.46
N ASP A 91 -8.62 -12.14 -6.55
CA ASP A 91 -9.12 -11.69 -7.86
C ASP A 91 -10.63 -11.47 -7.88
N GLU A 92 -11.41 -12.31 -7.22
CA GLU A 92 -12.85 -12.10 -7.05
C GLU A 92 -13.15 -10.86 -6.20
N ALA A 93 -12.38 -10.60 -5.15
CA ALA A 93 -12.49 -9.39 -4.35
C ALA A 93 -12.14 -8.13 -5.18
N TRP A 94 -11.06 -8.19 -5.95
CA TRP A 94 -10.64 -7.11 -6.85
C TRP A 94 -11.68 -6.85 -7.95
N LYS A 95 -12.16 -7.91 -8.61
CA LYS A 95 -13.24 -7.83 -9.60
C LYS A 95 -14.48 -7.19 -9.01
N ARG A 96 -14.93 -7.63 -7.83
CA ARG A 96 -16.06 -6.99 -7.13
C ARG A 96 -15.82 -5.50 -6.88
N LEU A 97 -14.63 -5.11 -6.43
CA LEU A 97 -14.34 -3.70 -6.13
C LEU A 97 -14.45 -2.79 -7.37
N ARG A 98 -13.98 -3.26 -8.53
CA ARG A 98 -14.00 -2.48 -9.79
C ARG A 98 -15.30 -2.58 -10.59
N THR A 99 -16.06 -3.66 -10.43
CA THR A 99 -17.30 -3.87 -11.22
C THR A 99 -18.59 -3.67 -10.42
N ALA A 100 -18.56 -3.74 -9.09
CA ALA A 100 -19.79 -3.69 -8.29
C ALA A 100 -20.54 -2.37 -8.50
N GLN A 101 -21.85 -2.49 -8.63
CA GLN A 101 -22.78 -1.38 -8.44
C GLN A 101 -23.19 -1.40 -6.97
N MET A 102 -22.72 -0.42 -6.20
CA MET A 102 -23.06 -0.25 -4.79
C MET A 102 -24.44 0.42 -4.71
N ASN A 103 -25.49 -0.37 -4.92
CA ASN A 103 -26.88 0.07 -4.83
C ASN A 103 -27.48 -0.40 -3.50
N GLY A 104 -28.41 0.38 -2.93
CA GLY A 104 -29.10 0.06 -1.68
C GLY A 104 -28.41 0.60 -0.42
N PRO A 105 -28.96 0.29 0.78
CA PRO A 105 -28.41 0.76 2.04
C PRO A 105 -27.01 0.18 2.28
N ALA A 106 -26.19 0.92 3.03
CA ALA A 106 -24.88 0.44 3.45
C ALA A 106 -25.01 -0.83 4.28
N PRO A 107 -24.07 -1.79 4.17
CA PRO A 107 -24.02 -2.91 5.10
C PRO A 107 -23.85 -2.36 6.52
N GLU A 108 -24.72 -2.76 7.44
CA GLU A 108 -24.66 -2.31 8.82
C GLU A 108 -23.70 -3.20 9.62
N PHE A 109 -22.60 -2.60 10.07
CA PHE A 109 -21.65 -3.22 11.00
C PHE A 109 -21.53 -2.38 12.28
N VAL A 110 -21.46 -1.05 12.12
CA VAL A 110 -21.58 -0.07 13.20
C VAL A 110 -23.00 0.50 13.22
N ARG A 111 -23.67 0.36 14.36
CA ARG A 111 -24.99 0.94 14.64
C ARG A 111 -24.89 1.91 15.81
N THR A 112 -25.72 2.95 15.81
CA THR A 112 -25.83 3.90 16.93
C THR A 112 -27.06 3.56 17.76
N VAL A 113 -26.89 3.58 19.09
CA VAL A 113 -27.93 3.27 20.07
C VAL A 113 -28.05 4.45 21.02
N ASP A 114 -29.27 4.93 21.26
CA ASP A 114 -29.50 6.13 22.08
C ASP A 114 -29.41 5.84 23.59
N GLN A 115 -29.65 4.58 23.99
CA GLN A 115 -29.55 4.19 25.39
C GLN A 115 -28.09 4.06 25.82
N PRO A 116 -27.71 4.49 27.04
CA PRO A 116 -26.38 4.22 27.57
C PRO A 116 -26.18 2.73 27.87
N LEU A 117 -24.92 2.28 27.87
CA LEU A 117 -24.52 1.02 28.51
C LEU A 117 -24.94 1.07 29.98
N GLN A 118 -25.52 -0.03 30.49
CA GLN A 118 -26.03 -0.04 31.87
C GLN A 118 -24.90 -0.22 32.91
N ALA A 119 -23.71 -0.66 32.47
CA ALA A 119 -22.51 -0.76 33.29
C ALA A 119 -21.37 0.07 32.68
N PRO A 120 -20.42 0.56 33.50
CA PRO A 120 -19.21 1.21 32.98
C PRO A 120 -18.45 0.28 32.03
N PRO A 121 -17.86 0.81 30.94
CA PRO A 121 -17.08 -0.01 30.02
C PRO A 121 -15.91 -0.74 30.71
N HIS A 122 -15.73 -2.01 30.34
CA HIS A 122 -14.66 -2.84 30.89
C HIS A 122 -13.27 -2.39 30.41
N PHE A 123 -13.18 -1.93 29.17
CA PHE A 123 -11.94 -1.41 28.59
C PHE A 123 -12.03 0.09 28.31
N ASP A 124 -10.88 0.77 28.36
CA ASP A 124 -10.77 2.13 27.83
C ASP A 124 -10.70 2.09 26.30
N VAL A 125 -9.94 1.13 25.76
CA VAL A 125 -9.76 0.94 24.31
C VAL A 125 -9.98 -0.51 23.92
N VAL A 126 -10.78 -0.73 22.87
CA VAL A 126 -10.92 -2.02 22.19
C VAL A 126 -10.35 -1.89 20.79
N MET A 127 -9.29 -2.63 20.50
CA MET A 127 -8.62 -2.68 19.20
C MET A 127 -9.20 -3.83 18.38
N CYS A 128 -9.66 -3.57 17.16
CA CYS A 128 -10.03 -4.63 16.20
C CYS A 128 -8.95 -4.77 15.13
N GLY A 129 -8.36 -5.95 15.00
CA GLY A 129 -7.21 -6.21 14.13
C GLY A 129 -5.89 -6.05 14.88
N GLY A 130 -5.20 -7.17 15.10
CA GLY A 130 -4.05 -7.25 15.98
C GLY A 130 -2.68 -7.13 15.28
N THR A 131 -2.56 -7.48 13.99
CA THR A 131 -1.24 -7.56 13.32
C THR A 131 -0.42 -6.28 13.44
N LEU A 132 -0.98 -5.14 13.06
CA LEU A 132 -0.38 -3.82 13.32
C LEU A 132 -0.99 -3.16 14.57
N GLY A 133 -2.21 -3.53 14.95
CA GLY A 133 -2.87 -2.95 16.12
C GLY A 133 -2.14 -3.21 17.43
N ILE A 134 -1.41 -4.34 17.56
CA ILE A 134 -0.72 -4.71 18.80
C ILE A 134 0.35 -3.70 19.24
N PHE A 135 0.99 -3.00 18.29
CA PHE A 135 1.99 -1.99 18.62
C PHE A 135 1.34 -0.80 19.34
N LEU A 136 0.28 -0.24 18.76
CA LEU A 136 -0.47 0.85 19.40
C LEU A 136 -1.17 0.37 20.68
N ALA A 137 -1.71 -0.84 20.70
CA ALA A 137 -2.33 -1.43 21.89
C ALA A 137 -1.32 -1.51 23.05
N CYS A 138 -0.11 -1.99 22.79
CA CYS A 138 0.97 -2.06 23.77
C CYS A 138 1.36 -0.67 24.28
N ALA A 139 1.55 0.29 23.37
CA ALA A 139 1.87 1.67 23.74
C ALA A 139 0.79 2.32 24.65
N LEU A 140 -0.49 2.06 24.36
CA LEU A 140 -1.63 2.54 25.15
C LEU A 140 -1.72 1.84 26.51
N GLN A 141 -1.52 0.52 26.54
CA GLN A 141 -1.50 -0.27 27.78
C GLN A 141 -0.37 0.18 28.73
N LEU A 142 0.83 0.40 28.19
CA LEU A 142 1.98 0.94 28.94
C LEU A 142 1.74 2.36 29.45
N SER A 143 0.80 3.10 28.86
CA SER A 143 0.35 4.41 29.34
C SER A 143 -0.71 4.32 30.46
N GLY A 144 -1.03 3.11 30.94
CA GLY A 144 -1.98 2.88 32.05
C GLY A 144 -3.44 2.70 31.64
N LEU A 145 -3.74 2.60 30.34
CA LEU A 145 -5.10 2.34 29.85
C LEU A 145 -5.42 0.85 29.89
N ARG A 146 -6.70 0.49 30.10
CA ARG A 146 -7.17 -0.90 29.98
C ARG A 146 -7.48 -1.19 28.52
N VAL A 147 -6.68 -2.04 27.87
CA VAL A 147 -6.78 -2.29 26.43
C VAL A 147 -7.09 -3.76 26.13
N ALA A 148 -8.02 -3.98 25.19
CA ALA A 148 -8.28 -5.28 24.59
C ALA A 148 -7.91 -5.28 23.11
N VAL A 149 -7.35 -6.39 22.61
CA VAL A 149 -7.10 -6.63 21.18
C VAL A 149 -7.94 -7.81 20.72
N VAL A 150 -8.77 -7.60 19.71
CA VAL A 150 -9.63 -8.61 19.08
C VAL A 150 -9.07 -8.95 17.71
N GLU A 151 -8.66 -10.20 17.52
CA GLU A 151 -8.06 -10.70 16.29
C GLU A 151 -8.80 -11.94 15.80
N ARG A 152 -9.22 -11.91 14.53
CA ARG A 152 -9.99 -12.99 13.90
C ARG A 152 -9.16 -14.27 13.76
N GLY A 153 -7.86 -14.15 13.53
CA GLY A 153 -6.94 -15.28 13.47
C GLY A 153 -6.14 -15.46 14.76
N PRO A 154 -5.10 -16.30 14.74
CA PRO A 154 -3.99 -16.19 15.68
C PRO A 154 -3.31 -14.83 15.51
N LEU A 155 -3.00 -14.15 16.61
CA LEU A 155 -2.19 -12.94 16.60
C LEU A 155 -0.72 -13.32 16.42
N ARG A 156 -0.34 -13.53 15.17
CA ARG A 156 1.01 -13.91 14.77
C ARG A 156 1.42 -13.11 13.54
N GLY A 157 2.69 -12.70 13.49
CA GLY A 157 3.27 -12.21 12.27
C GLY A 157 3.50 -13.30 11.23
N ARG A 158 3.56 -12.87 9.98
CA ARG A 158 3.95 -13.71 8.84
C ARG A 158 5.46 -13.96 8.85
N GLU A 159 5.90 -14.99 8.15
CA GLU A 159 7.33 -15.28 7.95
C GLU A 159 7.99 -14.35 6.94
N GLN A 160 7.20 -13.65 6.11
CA GLN A 160 7.69 -12.63 5.19
C GLN A 160 8.13 -11.39 5.96
N GLU A 161 9.35 -10.96 5.71
CA GLU A 161 9.96 -9.78 6.30
C GLU A 161 9.15 -8.51 6.02
N TRP A 162 9.25 -7.56 6.96
CA TRP A 162 8.93 -6.16 6.72
C TRP A 162 10.22 -5.39 6.52
N ASN A 163 10.34 -4.74 5.36
CA ASN A 163 11.43 -3.84 5.08
C ASN A 163 11.21 -2.50 5.81
N ILE A 164 12.21 -2.06 6.55
CA ILE A 164 12.17 -0.82 7.35
C ILE A 164 13.58 -0.24 7.50
N SER A 165 13.70 1.05 7.79
CA SER A 165 14.98 1.63 8.19
C SER A 165 15.28 1.33 9.67
N ARG A 166 16.56 1.26 10.03
CA ARG A 166 16.98 1.08 11.45
C ARG A 166 16.37 2.11 12.37
N LYS A 167 16.37 3.38 11.94
CA LYS A 167 15.78 4.48 12.68
C LYS A 167 14.29 4.25 12.98
N GLU A 168 13.50 3.88 11.99
CA GLU A 168 12.05 3.63 12.19
C GLU A 168 11.77 2.41 13.07
N LEU A 169 12.66 1.42 13.10
CA LEU A 169 12.58 0.31 14.05
C LEU A 169 12.86 0.77 15.48
N MET A 170 13.81 1.69 15.68
CA MET A 170 14.17 2.22 17.00
C MET A 170 13.05 3.05 17.64
N GLU A 171 12.10 3.59 16.87
CA GLU A 171 10.89 4.22 17.42
C GLU A 171 10.11 3.26 18.34
N LEU A 172 10.15 1.94 18.08
CA LEU A 172 9.53 0.94 18.96
C LEU A 172 10.27 0.79 20.30
N VAL A 173 11.58 1.02 20.29
CA VAL A 173 12.42 1.03 21.50
C VAL A 173 12.17 2.30 22.30
N GLU A 174 12.08 3.45 21.63
CA GLU A 174 11.77 4.73 22.26
C GLU A 174 10.39 4.72 22.96
N GLU A 175 9.39 4.07 22.36
CA GLU A 175 8.06 3.89 22.97
C GLU A 175 8.00 2.71 23.97
N GLY A 176 9.11 1.99 24.19
CA GLY A 176 9.23 0.95 25.21
C GLY A 176 8.53 -0.38 24.89
N LEU A 177 8.20 -0.63 23.62
CA LEU A 177 7.52 -1.86 23.19
C LEU A 177 8.47 -3.05 23.16
N VAL A 178 9.75 -2.81 22.84
CA VAL A 178 10.85 -3.78 22.81
C VAL A 178 12.13 -3.13 23.30
N SER A 179 13.07 -3.91 23.84
CA SER A 179 14.43 -3.45 24.12
C SER A 179 15.26 -3.31 22.83
N GLY A 180 16.41 -2.64 22.89
CA GLY A 180 17.34 -2.59 21.76
C GLY A 180 17.83 -3.98 21.33
N GLU A 181 18.13 -4.86 22.29
CA GLU A 181 18.52 -6.25 22.02
C GLU A 181 17.38 -7.03 21.35
N GLU A 182 16.15 -6.88 21.86
CA GLU A 182 14.96 -7.49 21.29
C GLU A 182 14.68 -7.02 19.85
N ALA A 183 14.94 -5.75 19.55
CA ALA A 183 14.82 -5.20 18.21
C ALA A 183 15.87 -5.81 17.27
N GLU A 184 17.14 -5.92 17.68
CA GLU A 184 18.19 -6.58 16.89
C GLU A 184 17.86 -8.04 16.60
N GLU A 185 17.34 -8.79 17.59
CA GLU A 185 16.94 -10.20 17.41
C GLU A 185 15.82 -10.39 16.36
N CYS A 186 15.05 -9.34 16.10
CA CYS A 186 13.98 -9.34 15.10
C CYS A 186 14.49 -9.04 13.69
N ILE A 187 15.72 -8.53 13.52
CA ILE A 187 16.33 -8.31 12.20
C ILE A 187 16.83 -9.66 11.67
N SER A 188 16.34 -10.10 10.51
CA SER A 188 16.83 -11.32 9.85
C SER A 188 17.84 -11.04 8.75
N VAL A 189 17.84 -9.83 8.19
CA VAL A 189 18.78 -9.43 7.14
C VAL A 189 18.98 -7.92 7.15
N GLU A 190 20.20 -7.49 6.87
CA GLU A 190 20.57 -6.10 6.63
C GLU A 190 21.40 -6.07 5.34
N PHE A 191 21.06 -5.17 4.42
CA PHE A 191 21.71 -5.06 3.12
C PHE A 191 21.90 -3.60 2.74
N ASN A 192 22.95 -3.30 1.97
CA ASN A 192 23.24 -1.96 1.50
C ASN A 192 24.22 -2.06 0.31
N PRO A 193 24.16 -1.15 -0.67
CA PRO A 193 23.20 -0.04 -0.80
C PRO A 193 21.84 -0.48 -1.36
N VAL A 194 20.91 0.47 -1.43
CA VAL A 194 19.61 0.33 -2.12
C VAL A 194 19.52 1.27 -3.32
N ARG A 195 18.80 0.83 -4.35
CA ARG A 195 18.68 1.49 -5.65
C ARG A 195 17.27 2.01 -5.89
N ALA A 196 17.20 3.19 -6.50
CA ALA A 196 16.04 3.65 -7.29
C ALA A 196 16.50 3.88 -8.73
N GLY A 197 15.83 3.32 -9.72
CA GLY A 197 16.24 3.42 -11.12
C GLY A 197 15.06 3.37 -12.08
N PHE A 198 15.21 3.99 -13.25
CA PHE A 198 14.11 4.08 -14.22
C PHE A 198 14.64 3.89 -15.64
N HIS A 199 13.86 3.20 -16.47
CA HIS A 199 14.24 2.86 -17.83
C HIS A 199 14.71 4.09 -18.63
N GLY A 200 15.94 4.04 -19.14
CA GLY A 200 16.56 5.14 -19.88
C GLY A 200 17.16 6.26 -19.02
N GLY A 201 17.14 6.14 -17.69
CA GLY A 201 17.79 7.04 -16.74
C GLY A 201 18.98 6.40 -16.03
N GLU A 202 19.69 7.20 -15.22
CA GLU A 202 20.76 6.71 -14.33
C GLU A 202 20.20 6.20 -13.01
N ASP A 203 20.87 5.20 -12.43
CA ASP A 203 20.52 4.62 -11.13
C ASP A 203 20.95 5.56 -9.99
N VAL A 204 20.01 5.82 -9.07
CA VAL A 204 20.27 6.53 -7.82
C VAL A 204 20.46 5.52 -6.69
N TRP A 205 21.60 5.62 -6.01
CA TRP A 205 21.96 4.76 -4.90
C TRP A 205 21.91 5.51 -3.58
N THR A 206 21.34 4.89 -2.56
CA THR A 206 21.33 5.39 -1.18
C THR A 206 21.57 4.25 -0.19
N ARG A 207 21.63 4.59 1.10
CA ARG A 207 21.85 3.66 2.21
C ARG A 207 20.79 3.86 3.27
N ASP A 208 20.55 2.81 4.04
CA ASP A 208 19.78 2.86 5.29
C ASP A 208 18.29 3.23 5.10
N VAL A 209 17.75 2.93 3.91
CA VAL A 209 16.34 3.09 3.55
C VAL A 209 15.78 1.71 3.22
N LEU A 210 14.76 1.26 3.97
CA LEU A 210 14.13 -0.07 3.81
C LEU A 210 15.14 -1.24 3.82
N ASN A 211 16.30 -1.01 4.42
CA ASN A 211 17.50 -1.84 4.29
C ASN A 211 17.54 -3.00 5.28
N LEU A 212 16.63 -3.01 6.27
CA LEU A 212 16.47 -4.09 7.23
C LEU A 212 15.26 -4.93 6.86
N GLY A 213 15.42 -6.24 6.78
CA GLY A 213 14.32 -7.19 6.83
C GLY A 213 14.04 -7.58 8.28
N VAL A 214 12.91 -7.13 8.82
CA VAL A 214 12.47 -7.46 10.19
C VAL A 214 11.44 -8.58 10.14
N ARG A 215 11.56 -9.55 11.05
CA ARG A 215 10.71 -10.73 11.20
C ARG A 215 9.43 -10.41 11.96
N PRO A 216 8.26 -10.29 11.29
CA PRO A 216 7.02 -9.91 11.96
C PRO A 216 6.57 -10.96 12.96
N ASP A 217 6.82 -12.25 12.69
CA ASP A 217 6.50 -13.36 13.59
C ASP A 217 7.21 -13.23 14.95
N LYS A 218 8.50 -12.85 14.95
CA LYS A 218 9.26 -12.58 16.17
C LYS A 218 8.83 -11.28 16.83
N LEU A 219 8.76 -10.20 16.06
CA LEU A 219 8.48 -8.87 16.58
C LEU A 219 7.10 -8.79 17.22
N ILE A 220 6.05 -9.29 16.55
CA ILE A 220 4.69 -9.34 17.10
C ILE A 220 4.64 -10.21 18.35
N ALA A 221 5.34 -11.35 18.38
CA ALA A 221 5.37 -12.21 19.56
C ALA A 221 5.94 -11.49 20.79
N LYS A 222 7.05 -10.75 20.63
CA LYS A 222 7.67 -9.97 21.71
C LYS A 222 6.74 -8.84 22.19
N VAL A 223 6.16 -8.09 21.27
CA VAL A 223 5.25 -6.97 21.60
C VAL A 223 3.96 -7.51 22.26
N LYS A 224 3.43 -8.63 21.79
CA LYS A 224 2.28 -9.33 22.40
C LYS A 224 2.61 -9.75 23.83
N GLN A 225 3.77 -10.39 24.05
CA GLN A 225 4.20 -10.79 25.39
C GLN A 225 4.34 -9.59 26.32
N ARG A 226 4.94 -8.49 25.85
CA ARG A 226 5.05 -7.23 26.60
C ARG A 226 3.66 -6.66 26.96
N PHE A 227 2.74 -6.66 26.00
CA PHE A 227 1.37 -6.21 26.19
C PHE A 227 0.62 -7.03 27.25
N GLU A 228 0.65 -8.36 27.15
CA GLU A 228 -0.01 -9.27 28.10
C GLU A 228 0.63 -9.16 29.50
N ALA A 229 1.96 -9.06 29.58
CA ALA A 229 2.68 -8.85 30.84
C ALA A 229 2.33 -7.51 31.51
N ALA A 230 1.95 -6.50 30.73
CA ALA A 230 1.45 -5.21 31.22
C ALA A 230 -0.05 -5.23 31.57
N GLY A 231 -0.72 -6.39 31.51
CA GLY A 231 -2.14 -6.57 31.83
C GLY A 231 -3.10 -6.38 30.65
N GLY A 232 -2.58 -6.27 29.42
CA GLY A 232 -3.37 -6.19 28.21
C GLY A 232 -4.09 -7.51 27.91
N THR A 233 -5.29 -7.41 27.31
CA THR A 233 -6.10 -8.59 26.97
C THR A 233 -6.06 -8.88 25.47
N VAL A 234 -5.72 -10.11 25.06
CA VAL A 234 -5.77 -10.55 23.67
C VAL A 234 -6.85 -11.62 23.48
N LEU A 235 -7.77 -11.35 22.56
CA LEU A 235 -8.82 -12.25 22.10
C LEU A 235 -8.49 -12.73 20.67
N GLU A 236 -7.72 -13.83 20.59
CA GLU A 236 -7.40 -14.49 19.32
C GLU A 236 -8.56 -15.37 18.84
N LEU A 237 -8.57 -15.71 17.55
CA LEU A 237 -9.60 -16.55 16.92
C LEU A 237 -11.02 -15.99 17.15
N THR A 238 -11.12 -14.67 17.29
CA THR A 238 -12.33 -13.94 17.66
C THR A 238 -12.53 -12.82 16.64
N GLY A 239 -13.46 -13.01 15.70
CA GLY A 239 -13.78 -11.99 14.71
C GLY A 239 -14.83 -11.02 15.26
N ALA A 240 -14.64 -9.72 15.08
CA ALA A 240 -15.70 -8.75 15.36
C ALA A 240 -16.90 -8.97 14.40
N GLU A 241 -18.11 -9.03 14.94
CA GLU A 241 -19.34 -9.29 14.17
C GLU A 241 -20.21 -8.03 14.01
N GLY A 242 -20.08 -7.06 14.92
CA GLY A 242 -20.80 -5.80 14.88
C GLY A 242 -20.41 -4.89 16.05
N VAL A 243 -20.75 -3.60 15.95
CA VAL A 243 -20.45 -2.59 16.97
C VAL A 243 -21.71 -1.77 17.23
N ALA A 244 -22.17 -1.73 18.48
CA ALA A 244 -23.15 -0.76 18.94
C ALA A 244 -22.44 0.41 19.63
N VAL A 245 -22.65 1.62 19.13
CA VAL A 245 -22.13 2.86 19.71
C VAL A 245 -23.20 3.47 20.60
N HIS A 246 -22.92 3.53 21.89
CA HIS A 246 -23.75 4.13 22.94
C HIS A 246 -23.21 5.52 23.35
N PRO A 247 -23.99 6.36 24.05
CA PRO A 247 -23.50 7.67 24.53
C PRO A 247 -22.26 7.58 25.42
N ASN A 248 -22.16 6.54 26.27
CA ASN A 248 -21.12 6.34 27.28
C ASN A 248 -20.10 5.24 26.93
N GLY A 249 -20.17 4.61 25.76
CA GLY A 249 -19.22 3.57 25.36
C GLY A 249 -19.60 2.86 24.07
N ILE A 250 -18.93 1.76 23.78
CA ILE A 250 -19.23 0.83 22.69
C ILE A 250 -19.49 -0.56 23.26
N PHE A 251 -20.32 -1.33 22.57
CA PHE A 251 -20.45 -2.78 22.73
C PHE A 251 -20.00 -3.45 21.43
N LEU A 252 -19.00 -4.31 21.50
CA LEU A 252 -18.48 -5.08 20.38
C LEU A 252 -19.09 -6.49 20.44
N ASP A 253 -19.90 -6.82 19.44
CA ASP A 253 -20.43 -8.17 19.23
C ASP A 253 -19.28 -9.09 18.80
N ILE A 254 -19.08 -10.21 19.51
CA ILE A 254 -18.06 -11.23 19.21
C ILE A 254 -18.63 -12.65 19.35
N PRO A 255 -18.04 -13.66 18.68
CA PRO A 255 -18.45 -15.05 18.83
C PRO A 255 -18.38 -15.54 20.28
N THR A 256 -19.37 -16.33 20.68
CA THR A 256 -19.41 -16.96 22.01
C THR A 256 -18.44 -18.15 22.07
N ASN A 257 -17.27 -17.96 22.70
CA ASN A 257 -16.27 -19.01 22.89
C ASN A 257 -15.91 -19.14 24.40
N ASP A 258 -15.43 -20.30 24.86
CA ASP A 258 -15.09 -20.55 26.29
C ASP A 258 -14.12 -19.50 26.88
N LYS A 259 -13.15 -19.02 26.09
CA LYS A 259 -12.22 -17.95 26.50
C LYS A 259 -12.90 -16.60 26.70
N VAL A 260 -13.92 -16.30 25.90
CA VAL A 260 -14.74 -15.08 26.01
C VAL A 260 -15.65 -15.18 27.24
N GLN A 261 -16.21 -16.37 27.51
CA GLN A 261 -17.04 -16.59 28.70
C GLN A 261 -16.25 -16.45 30.00
N ALA A 262 -14.99 -16.92 30.07
CA ALA A 262 -14.14 -16.78 31.25
C ALA A 262 -13.73 -15.32 31.55
N GLN A 263 -13.70 -14.45 30.54
CA GLN A 263 -13.45 -13.01 30.72
C GLN A 263 -14.74 -12.21 30.92
N ALA A 264 -15.86 -12.66 30.35
CA ALA A 264 -17.19 -12.10 30.60
C ALA A 264 -17.75 -12.49 31.99
N SER A 265 -17.30 -13.60 32.60
CA SER A 265 -17.78 -14.06 33.92
C SER A 265 -17.20 -13.29 35.11
N ASN A 266 -16.15 -12.49 34.92
CA ASN A 266 -15.62 -11.57 35.95
C ASN A 266 -16.27 -10.19 35.95
N GLY A 267 -17.26 -9.94 35.08
CA GLY A 267 -17.96 -8.66 35.01
C GLY A 267 -19.30 -8.82 34.32
N SER A 268 -20.34 -9.09 35.12
CA SER A 268 -21.78 -9.00 34.80
C SER A 268 -22.16 -9.30 33.35
N GLN A 269 -22.74 -10.49 33.13
CA GLN A 269 -23.54 -10.80 31.94
C GLN A 269 -24.47 -9.63 31.64
N GLN A 270 -24.14 -8.85 30.61
CA GLN A 270 -25.03 -7.81 30.12
C GLN A 270 -25.66 -8.38 28.87
N GLU A 271 -26.93 -8.75 29.00
CA GLU A 271 -27.77 -9.20 27.90
C GLU A 271 -27.74 -8.12 26.81
N SER A 272 -27.09 -8.45 25.70
CA SER A 272 -27.27 -7.74 24.44
C SER A 272 -28.77 -7.65 24.16
N ALA A 273 -29.25 -6.49 23.70
CA ALA A 273 -30.60 -6.37 23.12
C ALA A 273 -30.80 -7.30 21.88
N ALA A 274 -29.74 -7.98 21.43
CA ALA A 274 -29.71 -9.00 20.40
C ALA A 274 -29.26 -10.40 20.90
N GLY A 275 -29.16 -10.65 22.21
CA GLY A 275 -28.92 -11.99 22.78
C GLY A 275 -27.53 -12.61 22.59
N GLY A 276 -26.49 -11.82 22.24
CA GLY A 276 -25.12 -12.29 21.99
C GLY A 276 -24.09 -11.96 23.09
N ALA A 277 -22.96 -12.68 23.08
CA ALA A 277 -21.77 -12.38 23.88
C ALA A 277 -21.00 -11.18 23.30
N GLY A 278 -20.45 -10.32 24.15
CA GLY A 278 -19.75 -9.11 23.72
C GLY A 278 -18.81 -8.52 24.76
N ILE A 279 -18.01 -7.54 24.35
CA ILE A 279 -17.15 -6.76 25.25
C ILE A 279 -17.44 -5.26 25.12
N THR A 280 -17.21 -4.51 26.20
CA THR A 280 -17.47 -3.07 26.25
C THR A 280 -16.19 -2.23 26.32
N GLY A 281 -16.19 -1.09 25.64
CA GLY A 281 -15.07 -0.15 25.59
C GLY A 281 -15.51 1.31 25.68
N ARG A 282 -14.62 2.25 26.01
CA ARG A 282 -14.90 3.70 25.86
C ARG A 282 -14.66 4.17 24.42
N LEU A 283 -13.66 3.58 23.75
CA LEU A 283 -13.25 3.85 22.37
C LEU A 283 -12.95 2.53 21.64
N LEU A 284 -13.44 2.37 20.41
CA LEU A 284 -13.01 1.34 19.48
C LEU A 284 -11.99 1.92 18.51
N ILE A 285 -10.88 1.21 18.32
CA ILE A 285 -9.89 1.52 17.28
C ILE A 285 -9.91 0.41 16.23
N ASP A 286 -10.28 0.78 15.01
CA ASP A 286 -10.30 -0.09 13.85
C ASP A 286 -8.92 -0.14 13.19
N CYS A 287 -8.27 -1.28 13.34
CA CYS A 287 -6.99 -1.67 12.73
C CYS A 287 -7.15 -2.91 11.82
N MET A 288 -8.36 -3.20 11.32
CA MET A 288 -8.63 -4.40 10.50
C MET A 288 -8.20 -4.25 9.02
N GLY A 289 -7.61 -3.11 8.67
CA GLY A 289 -7.05 -2.80 7.36
C GLY A 289 -8.05 -2.34 6.31
N ASN A 290 -7.60 -2.24 5.05
CA ASN A 290 -8.36 -1.66 3.93
C ASN A 290 -9.74 -2.31 3.69
N PHE A 291 -9.89 -3.57 4.09
CA PHE A 291 -11.13 -4.35 3.91
C PHE A 291 -11.98 -4.44 5.18
N SER A 292 -11.65 -3.64 6.20
CA SER A 292 -12.44 -3.52 7.43
C SER A 292 -13.93 -3.38 7.12
N PRO A 293 -14.83 -4.13 7.79
CA PRO A 293 -16.26 -3.95 7.65
C PRO A 293 -16.71 -2.54 8.04
N ILE A 294 -16.05 -1.90 9.02
CA ILE A 294 -16.31 -0.51 9.43
C ILE A 294 -15.95 0.45 8.28
N VAL A 295 -14.79 0.27 7.67
CA VAL A 295 -14.37 1.08 6.50
C VAL A 295 -15.30 0.86 5.31
N ARG A 296 -15.70 -0.39 5.04
CA ARG A 296 -16.66 -0.71 3.97
C ARG A 296 -18.00 -0.03 4.15
N GLN A 297 -18.51 0.04 5.39
CA GLN A 297 -19.72 0.80 5.70
C GLN A 297 -19.47 2.31 5.56
N ALA A 298 -18.37 2.84 6.08
CA ALA A 298 -18.04 4.27 6.05
C ALA A 298 -17.81 4.82 4.62
N ARG A 299 -17.32 3.97 3.72
CA ARG A 299 -17.07 4.26 2.30
C ARG A 299 -18.12 3.65 1.37
N TRP A 300 -19.27 3.22 1.89
CA TRP A 300 -20.32 2.65 1.05
C TRP A 300 -20.73 3.62 -0.08
N GLY A 301 -20.80 3.10 -1.31
CA GLY A 301 -21.06 3.91 -2.50
C GLY A 301 -19.83 4.60 -3.10
N GLN A 302 -18.66 4.55 -2.46
CA GLN A 302 -17.43 5.14 -2.98
C GLN A 302 -16.54 4.09 -3.64
N ARG A 303 -16.07 4.38 -4.85
CA ARG A 303 -15.00 3.60 -5.50
C ARG A 303 -13.64 4.18 -5.11
N PRO A 304 -12.59 3.35 -5.04
CA PRO A 304 -11.25 3.86 -4.84
C PRO A 304 -10.83 4.70 -6.05
N ASP A 305 -10.12 5.79 -5.78
CA ASP A 305 -9.59 6.72 -6.79
C ASP A 305 -8.37 6.15 -7.51
N GLY A 306 -7.64 5.26 -6.83
CA GLY A 306 -6.47 4.56 -7.36
C GLY A 306 -6.28 3.21 -6.66
N VAL A 307 -5.57 2.30 -7.30
CA VAL A 307 -5.28 0.96 -6.80
C VAL A 307 -3.87 0.59 -7.19
N CYS A 308 -3.10 0.05 -6.25
CA CYS A 308 -1.86 -0.65 -6.57
C CYS A 308 -2.15 -2.15 -6.64
N LEU A 309 -1.81 -2.76 -7.77
CA LEU A 309 -1.74 -4.22 -7.88
C LEU A 309 -0.30 -4.64 -7.68
N VAL A 310 -0.07 -5.66 -6.86
CA VAL A 310 1.27 -6.23 -6.64
C VAL A 310 1.21 -7.75 -6.74
N VAL A 311 2.23 -8.31 -7.36
CA VAL A 311 2.52 -9.74 -7.40
C VAL A 311 4.01 -9.95 -7.20
N GLY A 312 4.45 -11.15 -6.85
CA GLY A 312 5.87 -11.42 -6.70
C GLY A 312 6.17 -12.77 -6.10
N THR A 313 7.45 -13.03 -5.86
CA THR A 313 7.90 -14.24 -5.16
C THR A 313 9.01 -13.96 -4.17
N CYS A 314 9.12 -14.83 -3.17
CA CYS A 314 10.42 -15.10 -2.55
C CYS A 314 10.97 -16.37 -3.20
N SER A 315 12.16 -16.27 -3.77
CA SER A 315 12.84 -17.37 -4.46
C SER A 315 14.28 -17.51 -3.99
N ARG A 316 14.81 -18.73 -4.07
CA ARG A 316 16.20 -19.08 -3.76
C ARG A 316 16.99 -19.33 -5.03
N GLY A 317 18.26 -18.91 -5.03
CA GLY A 317 19.20 -19.19 -6.12
C GLY A 317 19.96 -17.96 -6.64
N PHE A 318 19.74 -16.79 -6.05
CA PHE A 318 20.41 -15.55 -6.47
C PHE A 318 21.88 -15.53 -6.03
N GLN A 319 22.81 -15.32 -6.97
CA GLN A 319 24.26 -15.31 -6.69
C GLN A 319 24.76 -13.96 -6.12
N HIS A 320 24.21 -12.84 -6.60
CA HIS A 320 24.63 -11.48 -6.21
C HIS A 320 23.50 -10.75 -5.45
N ASN A 321 23.25 -11.17 -4.21
CA ASN A 321 22.09 -10.75 -3.42
C ASN A 321 22.45 -9.83 -2.24
N THR A 322 23.16 -8.73 -2.51
CA THR A 322 23.67 -7.81 -1.48
C THR A 322 23.05 -6.41 -1.51
N THR A 323 22.23 -6.12 -2.53
CA THR A 323 21.58 -4.83 -2.76
C THR A 323 20.06 -4.99 -2.86
N GLY A 324 19.34 -3.89 -2.62
CA GLY A 324 17.89 -3.84 -2.80
C GLY A 324 17.46 -2.83 -3.86
N ASP A 325 16.27 -3.03 -4.44
CA ASP A 325 15.60 -2.11 -5.34
C ASP A 325 14.35 -1.57 -4.61
N VAL A 326 14.34 -0.28 -4.28
CA VAL A 326 13.20 0.39 -3.61
C VAL A 326 12.12 0.74 -4.63
N ILE A 327 12.52 1.14 -5.83
CA ILE A 327 11.62 1.32 -6.96
C ILE A 327 12.44 1.27 -8.25
N TYR A 328 12.07 0.38 -9.16
CA TYR A 328 12.81 0.20 -10.40
C TYR A 328 11.90 0.01 -11.61
N THR A 329 12.27 0.57 -12.77
CA THR A 329 11.65 0.20 -14.05
C THR A 329 12.73 -0.17 -15.06
N ASN A 330 12.55 -1.29 -15.76
CA ASN A 330 13.42 -1.73 -16.86
C ASN A 330 12.79 -1.58 -18.24
N MET A 331 11.56 -1.06 -18.33
CA MET A 331 10.85 -0.97 -19.61
C MET A 331 9.95 0.27 -19.72
N PRO A 332 9.61 0.69 -20.96
CA PRO A 332 8.59 1.70 -21.22
C PRO A 332 7.21 1.25 -20.72
N THR A 333 6.29 2.22 -20.61
CA THR A 333 4.88 1.95 -20.35
C THR A 333 4.30 1.00 -21.40
N ARG A 334 3.47 0.04 -20.97
CA ARG A 334 2.84 -0.95 -21.85
C ARG A 334 1.85 -0.31 -22.81
N SER A 335 1.98 -0.64 -24.09
CA SER A 335 1.11 -0.21 -25.17
C SER A 335 -0.27 -0.87 -25.08
N GLU A 336 -1.22 -0.40 -25.90
CA GLU A 336 -2.60 -0.92 -25.90
C GLU A 336 -2.74 -2.36 -26.46
N ASP A 337 -1.75 -2.83 -27.21
CA ASP A 337 -1.69 -4.17 -27.81
C ASP A 337 -0.99 -5.21 -26.90
N ALA A 338 -0.44 -4.78 -25.76
CA ALA A 338 0.12 -5.68 -24.77
C ALA A 338 -0.99 -6.53 -24.10
N ALA A 339 -0.63 -7.73 -23.60
CA ALA A 339 -1.56 -8.60 -22.88
C ALA A 339 -2.18 -7.89 -21.66
N VAL A 340 -1.38 -7.08 -20.96
CA VAL A 340 -1.85 -6.13 -19.95
C VAL A 340 -1.56 -4.71 -20.45
N PRO A 341 -2.56 -4.03 -21.02
CA PRO A 341 -2.36 -2.73 -21.65
C PRO A 341 -2.45 -1.57 -20.65
N ASN A 342 -1.85 -0.43 -21.01
CA ASN A 342 -1.99 0.85 -20.30
C ASN A 342 -1.55 0.79 -18.83
N VAL A 343 -0.41 0.15 -18.58
CA VAL A 343 0.22 0.06 -17.26
C VAL A 343 1.69 0.42 -17.34
N GLN A 344 2.20 1.08 -16.32
CA GLN A 344 3.64 1.16 -16.06
C GLN A 344 3.97 0.09 -15.01
N TYR A 345 4.97 -0.73 -15.32
CA TYR A 345 5.50 -1.70 -14.38
C TYR A 345 6.62 -1.10 -13.55
N PHE A 346 6.55 -1.39 -12.26
CA PHE A 346 7.56 -1.08 -11.28
C PHE A 346 7.98 -2.36 -10.57
N TRP A 347 9.26 -2.42 -10.21
CA TRP A 347 9.85 -3.51 -9.50
C TRP A 347 10.36 -3.05 -8.14
N GLU A 348 10.23 -3.95 -7.16
CA GLU A 348 10.91 -3.89 -5.87
C GLU A 348 11.64 -5.21 -5.66
N ALA A 349 12.79 -5.16 -4.99
CA ALA A 349 13.51 -6.39 -4.69
C ALA A 349 14.40 -6.25 -3.45
N PHE A 350 14.34 -7.23 -2.56
CA PHE A 350 15.10 -7.21 -1.32
C PHE A 350 15.68 -8.59 -1.00
N PRO A 351 16.94 -8.69 -0.54
CA PRO A 351 17.44 -9.89 0.10
C PRO A 351 16.49 -10.35 1.21
N SER A 352 16.27 -11.66 1.30
CA SER A 352 15.42 -12.31 2.30
C SER A 352 16.26 -12.88 3.44
N GLY A 353 15.76 -12.82 4.67
CA GLY A 353 16.44 -13.40 5.82
C GLY A 353 16.27 -14.92 5.95
N SER A 354 15.57 -15.56 5.00
CA SER A 354 15.39 -17.02 4.94
C SER A 354 16.62 -17.77 4.43
N GLY A 355 17.56 -17.10 3.77
CA GLY A 355 18.78 -17.69 3.25
C GLY A 355 19.64 -16.70 2.46
N PRO A 356 20.96 -16.95 2.33
CA PRO A 356 21.89 -15.99 1.70
C PRO A 356 21.61 -15.76 0.21
N THR A 357 21.00 -16.74 -0.46
CA THR A 357 20.63 -16.67 -1.89
C THR A 357 19.14 -16.48 -2.09
N ASP A 358 18.39 -16.16 -1.03
CA ASP A 358 16.95 -15.95 -1.07
C ASP A 358 16.66 -14.46 -1.29
N ARG A 359 15.83 -14.13 -2.28
CA ARG A 359 15.45 -12.75 -2.60
C ARG A 359 13.95 -12.69 -2.80
N THR A 360 13.33 -11.64 -2.25
CA THR A 360 11.94 -11.32 -2.55
C THR A 360 11.89 -10.27 -3.63
N THR A 361 11.15 -10.52 -4.70
CA THR A 361 10.98 -9.63 -5.85
C THR A 361 9.50 -9.40 -6.11
N TYR A 362 9.12 -8.14 -6.32
CA TYR A 362 7.74 -7.72 -6.59
C TYR A 362 7.66 -7.02 -7.93
N LEU A 363 6.57 -7.27 -8.66
CA LEU A 363 6.10 -6.48 -9.78
C LEU A 363 4.80 -5.80 -9.35
N PHE A 364 4.73 -4.48 -9.49
CA PHE A 364 3.53 -3.72 -9.17
C PHE A 364 3.21 -2.65 -10.19
N THR A 365 1.97 -2.18 -10.15
CA THR A 365 1.48 -1.11 -11.03
C THR A 365 0.38 -0.29 -10.36
N TYR A 366 0.38 1.02 -10.64
CA TYR A 366 -0.68 1.94 -10.21
C TYR A 366 -1.72 2.09 -11.31
N ILE A 367 -2.97 1.84 -10.95
CA ILE A 367 -4.12 1.86 -11.85
C ILE A 367 -5.33 2.52 -11.17
N ASP A 368 -6.39 2.75 -11.94
CA ASP A 368 -7.71 3.10 -11.40
C ASP A 368 -8.57 1.84 -11.17
N ALA A 369 -9.80 2.02 -10.71
CA ALA A 369 -10.79 0.95 -10.56
C ALA A 369 -11.64 0.72 -11.83
N ASP A 370 -11.08 0.91 -13.03
CA ASP A 370 -11.81 0.65 -14.27
C ASP A 370 -12.09 -0.87 -14.45
N PRO A 371 -13.30 -1.26 -14.89
CA PRO A 371 -13.66 -2.65 -15.16
C PRO A 371 -12.75 -3.39 -16.15
N ARG A 372 -11.97 -2.70 -16.97
CA ARG A 372 -11.05 -3.28 -17.96
C ARG A 372 -9.68 -3.63 -17.40
N ARG A 373 -9.38 -3.26 -16.16
CA ARG A 373 -8.08 -3.53 -15.53
C ARG A 373 -7.76 -5.03 -15.40
N PRO A 374 -6.48 -5.43 -15.34
CA PRO A 374 -6.11 -6.84 -15.26
C PRO A 374 -6.53 -7.49 -13.94
N SER A 375 -6.55 -8.83 -13.92
CA SER A 375 -6.52 -9.63 -12.69
C SER A 375 -5.10 -9.70 -12.12
N LEU A 376 -4.99 -10.08 -10.85
CA LEU A 376 -3.72 -10.45 -10.21
C LEU A 376 -3.10 -11.67 -10.90
N GLU A 377 -3.90 -12.65 -11.32
CA GLU A 377 -3.39 -13.78 -12.09
C GLU A 377 -2.76 -13.34 -13.43
N ALA A 378 -3.40 -12.43 -14.17
CA ALA A 378 -2.82 -11.90 -15.42
C ALA A 378 -1.52 -11.11 -15.16
N LEU A 379 -1.45 -10.40 -14.03
CA LEU A 379 -0.23 -9.70 -13.63
C LEU A 379 0.89 -10.69 -13.23
N LEU A 380 0.54 -11.83 -12.63
CA LEU A 380 1.50 -12.91 -12.34
C LEU A 380 2.05 -13.54 -13.62
N GLU A 381 1.24 -13.74 -14.67
CA GLU A 381 1.75 -14.20 -15.97
C GLU A 381 2.83 -13.25 -16.51
N GLU A 382 2.59 -11.94 -16.50
CA GLU A 382 3.61 -10.96 -16.90
C GLU A 382 4.84 -10.98 -15.98
N TYR A 383 4.66 -11.18 -14.67
CA TYR A 383 5.78 -11.33 -13.73
C TYR A 383 6.69 -12.49 -14.11
N TRP A 384 6.14 -13.66 -14.44
CA TRP A 384 6.94 -14.82 -14.80
C TRP A 384 7.71 -14.64 -16.10
N ASP A 385 7.23 -13.80 -17.00
CA ASP A 385 7.86 -13.59 -18.29
C ASP A 385 8.91 -12.47 -18.24
N LEU A 386 8.71 -11.47 -17.38
CA LEU A 386 9.59 -10.31 -17.27
C LEU A 386 10.67 -10.45 -16.18
N MET A 387 10.49 -11.35 -15.19
CA MET A 387 11.43 -11.47 -14.08
C MET A 387 12.85 -11.89 -14.51
N PRO A 388 13.05 -12.81 -15.47
CA PRO A 388 14.39 -13.18 -15.93
C PRO A 388 15.21 -12.01 -16.44
N ASP A 389 14.61 -11.13 -17.27
CA ASP A 389 15.27 -9.94 -17.78
C ASP A 389 15.56 -8.91 -16.68
N TYR A 390 14.67 -8.80 -15.69
CA TYR A 390 14.85 -7.87 -14.58
C TYR A 390 16.01 -8.30 -13.66
N GLN A 391 16.05 -9.56 -13.26
CA GLN A 391 17.05 -10.07 -12.30
C GLN A 391 18.30 -10.66 -12.95
N GLY A 392 18.30 -10.85 -14.28
CA GLY A 392 19.39 -11.47 -15.02
C GLY A 392 19.57 -12.96 -14.69
N VAL A 393 18.48 -13.68 -14.41
CA VAL A 393 18.50 -15.10 -14.04
C VAL A 393 17.26 -15.83 -14.56
N GLU A 394 17.43 -16.96 -15.23
CA GLU A 394 16.31 -17.77 -15.71
C GLU A 394 15.52 -18.39 -14.55
N LEU A 395 14.19 -18.48 -14.72
CA LEU A 395 13.30 -19.04 -13.70
C LEU A 395 13.65 -20.49 -13.31
N GLU A 396 14.18 -21.29 -14.23
CA GLU A 396 14.56 -22.69 -13.98
C GLU A 396 15.71 -22.84 -12.97
N PHE A 397 16.53 -21.80 -12.80
CA PHE A 397 17.60 -21.76 -11.79
C PHE A 397 17.11 -21.27 -10.43
N LEU A 398 15.84 -20.92 -10.30
CA LEU A 398 15.26 -20.38 -9.09
C LEU A 398 14.27 -21.36 -8.45
N GLU A 399 14.47 -21.63 -7.18
CA GLU A 399 13.50 -22.33 -6.36
C GLU A 399 12.48 -21.33 -5.80
N VAL A 400 11.25 -21.34 -6.31
CA VAL A 400 10.18 -20.48 -5.77
C VAL A 400 9.73 -21.02 -4.41
N LEU A 401 10.00 -20.26 -3.35
CA LEU A 401 9.65 -20.63 -1.97
C LEU A 401 8.22 -20.19 -1.62
N ARG A 402 7.81 -19.02 -2.14
CA ARG A 402 6.53 -18.39 -1.84
C ARG A 402 6.11 -17.45 -2.96
N ILE A 403 4.82 -17.47 -3.30
CA ILE A 403 4.18 -16.50 -4.19
C ILE A 403 3.43 -15.47 -3.34
N LEU A 404 3.48 -14.20 -3.76
CA LEU A 404 2.93 -13.03 -3.11
C LEU A 404 1.99 -12.33 -4.08
N PHE A 405 0.83 -11.88 -3.60
CA PHE A 405 -0.11 -11.10 -4.41
C PHE A 405 -1.03 -10.28 -3.50
N GLY A 406 -1.47 -9.13 -4.00
CA GLY A 406 -2.39 -8.26 -3.27
C GLY A 406 -2.81 -7.06 -4.10
N PHE A 407 -3.87 -6.40 -3.66
CA PHE A 407 -4.26 -5.11 -4.19
C PHE A 407 -4.59 -4.14 -3.07
N PHE A 408 -4.19 -2.88 -3.25
CA PHE A 408 -4.31 -1.85 -2.23
C PHE A 408 -5.12 -0.68 -2.78
N PRO A 409 -6.39 -0.51 -2.35
CA PRO A 409 -7.19 0.62 -2.75
C PRO A 409 -6.71 1.90 -2.06
N THR A 410 -6.74 3.01 -2.80
CA THR A 410 -6.43 4.35 -2.32
C THR A 410 -7.59 5.29 -2.60
N TYR A 411 -7.81 6.22 -1.69
CA TYR A 411 -8.88 7.21 -1.78
C TYR A 411 -8.26 8.59 -1.59
N ARG A 412 -8.68 9.56 -2.42
CA ARG A 412 -8.23 10.96 -2.31
C ARG A 412 -8.69 11.60 -1.01
N GLN A 413 -9.87 11.20 -0.54
CA GLN A 413 -10.41 11.57 0.77
C GLN A 413 -9.83 10.66 1.84
N SER A 414 -8.55 10.85 2.12
CA SER A 414 -7.79 10.20 3.19
C SER A 414 -6.96 11.24 3.96
N PRO A 415 -6.77 11.07 5.29
CA PRO A 415 -7.27 9.97 6.10
C PRO A 415 -8.80 9.97 6.26
N LEU A 416 -9.39 8.78 6.42
CA LEU A 416 -10.82 8.58 6.60
C LEU A 416 -11.30 9.32 7.85
N GLN A 417 -12.26 10.21 7.67
CA GLN A 417 -12.87 10.94 8.78
C GLN A 417 -13.82 10.01 9.56
N PRO A 418 -13.74 9.97 10.90
CA PRO A 418 -14.66 9.18 11.73
C PRO A 418 -16.13 9.50 11.43
N ARG A 419 -16.92 8.46 11.17
CA ARG A 419 -18.38 8.59 10.91
C ARG A 419 -19.20 8.50 12.18
N TRP A 420 -18.67 7.86 13.22
CA TRP A 420 -19.36 7.57 14.47
C TRP A 420 -18.53 8.07 15.65
N ASN A 421 -19.22 8.44 16.74
CA ASN A 421 -18.56 8.70 18.00
C ASN A 421 -17.89 7.41 18.49
N ARG A 422 -16.80 7.54 19.24
CA ARG A 422 -16.09 6.42 19.90
C ARG A 422 -15.57 5.35 18.94
N VAL A 423 -15.41 5.67 17.65
CA VAL A 423 -14.81 4.79 16.64
C VAL A 423 -13.75 5.56 15.87
N LEU A 424 -12.51 5.09 15.90
CA LEU A 424 -11.37 5.71 15.21
C LEU A 424 -10.67 4.67 14.33
N GLN A 425 -10.36 5.00 13.08
CA GLN A 425 -9.55 4.14 12.21
C GLN A 425 -8.06 4.46 12.37
N VAL A 426 -7.19 3.43 12.39
CA VAL A 426 -5.73 3.56 12.42
C VAL A 426 -5.09 2.59 11.43
N GLY A 427 -3.89 2.92 10.95
CA GLY A 427 -3.16 2.13 9.95
C GLY A 427 -3.90 2.10 8.61
N ASP A 428 -3.83 0.97 7.91
CA ASP A 428 -4.51 0.75 6.64
C ASP A 428 -6.01 1.09 6.66
N ALA A 429 -6.72 0.86 7.77
CA ALA A 429 -8.14 1.19 7.88
C ALA A 429 -8.42 2.70 7.76
N SER A 430 -7.46 3.53 8.19
CA SER A 430 -7.57 4.99 8.08
C SER A 430 -7.24 5.50 6.67
N GLY A 431 -6.51 4.71 5.88
CA GLY A 431 -5.97 5.16 4.59
C GLY A 431 -4.88 6.23 4.70
N ILE A 432 -4.25 6.39 5.88
CA ILE A 432 -3.20 7.40 6.12
C ILE A 432 -1.82 7.00 5.54
N GLN A 433 -1.65 5.74 5.13
CA GLN A 433 -0.42 5.30 4.47
C GLN A 433 -0.20 5.97 3.13
N SER A 434 1.06 6.06 2.72
CA SER A 434 1.43 6.60 1.41
C SER A 434 0.77 5.81 0.28
N PRO A 435 0.13 6.48 -0.69
CA PRO A 435 -0.40 5.82 -1.88
C PRO A 435 0.70 5.37 -2.85
N LEU A 436 1.98 5.63 -2.52
CA LEU A 436 3.16 5.22 -3.30
C LEU A 436 3.75 3.92 -2.74
N SER A 437 4.23 3.92 -1.50
CA SER A 437 4.92 2.75 -0.92
C SER A 437 4.00 1.70 -0.30
N PHE A 438 2.78 2.07 0.11
CA PHE A 438 1.88 1.24 0.92
C PHE A 438 2.52 0.66 2.20
N GLY A 439 3.56 1.32 2.73
CA GLY A 439 4.29 0.88 3.93
C GLY A 439 3.54 1.13 5.24
N GLY A 440 2.51 0.34 5.53
CA GLY A 440 1.67 0.50 6.74
C GLY A 440 2.44 0.36 8.06
N PHE A 441 3.44 -0.53 8.12
CA PHE A 441 4.27 -0.72 9.32
C PHE A 441 5.17 0.49 9.61
N GLY A 442 5.96 0.96 8.64
CA GLY A 442 6.82 2.14 8.81
C GLY A 442 6.01 3.41 9.09
N ALA A 443 4.86 3.58 8.46
CA ALA A 443 3.95 4.67 8.78
C ALA A 443 3.43 4.59 10.23
N LEU A 444 3.07 3.40 10.71
CA LEU A 444 2.63 3.23 12.10
C LEU A 444 3.75 3.53 13.10
N THR A 445 4.97 2.99 12.89
CA THR A 445 6.08 3.20 13.84
C THR A 445 6.44 4.67 13.97
N ARG A 446 6.55 5.39 12.85
CA ARG A 446 6.81 6.85 12.82
C ARG A 446 5.77 7.69 13.57
N HIS A 447 4.55 7.19 13.70
CA HIS A 447 3.44 7.94 14.29
C HIS A 447 2.96 7.37 15.62
N LEU A 448 3.63 6.33 16.14
CA LEU A 448 3.19 5.58 17.32
C LEU A 448 3.04 6.49 18.54
N GLY A 449 4.09 7.25 18.89
CA GLY A 449 4.06 8.15 20.05
C GLY A 449 3.03 9.27 19.95
N ARG A 450 2.84 9.80 18.73
CA ARG A 450 1.79 10.81 18.44
C ARG A 450 0.40 10.22 18.65
N LEU A 451 0.13 9.04 18.09
CA LEU A 451 -1.16 8.36 18.20
C LEU A 451 -1.45 7.97 19.65
N ARG A 452 -0.48 7.37 20.35
CA ARG A 452 -0.57 7.04 21.79
C ARG A 452 -0.99 8.27 22.59
N SER A 453 -0.21 9.35 22.49
CA SER A 453 -0.46 10.59 23.23
C SER A 453 -1.82 11.20 22.89
N ALA A 454 -2.20 11.18 21.60
CA ALA A 454 -3.45 11.75 21.14
C ALA A 454 -4.68 10.99 21.63
N ILE A 455 -4.62 9.66 21.63
CA ILE A 455 -5.70 8.79 22.08
C ILE A 455 -5.84 8.85 23.61
N THR A 456 -4.74 8.82 24.35
CA THR A 456 -4.76 8.98 25.82
C THR A 456 -5.41 10.32 26.19
N GLU A 457 -5.00 11.42 25.56
CA GLU A 457 -5.59 12.72 25.84
C GLU A 457 -7.07 12.82 25.41
N ALA A 458 -7.47 12.14 24.33
CA ALA A 458 -8.87 12.08 23.91
C ALA A 458 -9.74 11.40 24.97
N LEU A 459 -9.25 10.31 25.57
CA LEU A 459 -9.92 9.60 26.65
C LEU A 459 -9.99 10.46 27.92
N ASP A 460 -8.90 11.13 28.31
CA ASP A 460 -8.85 11.99 29.50
C ASP A 460 -9.81 13.18 29.38
N ALA A 461 -9.92 13.76 28.19
CA ALA A 461 -10.76 14.92 27.92
C ALA A 461 -12.22 14.57 27.55
N GLU A 462 -12.59 13.28 27.52
CA GLU A 462 -13.86 12.79 26.95
C GLU A 462 -14.12 13.36 25.53
N ALA A 463 -13.05 13.55 24.75
CA ALA A 463 -13.06 14.06 23.37
C ALA A 463 -13.25 12.91 22.37
N LEU A 464 -14.27 12.08 22.63
CA LEU A 464 -14.55 10.83 21.91
C LEU A 464 -15.71 10.97 20.91
N ASP A 465 -16.18 12.20 20.68
CA ASP A 465 -17.06 12.51 19.56
C ASP A 465 -16.30 12.46 18.22
N LYS A 466 -17.02 12.19 17.13
CA LYS A 466 -16.43 12.01 15.80
C LYS A 466 -15.58 13.20 15.33
N ASP A 467 -15.97 14.43 15.69
CA ASP A 467 -15.29 15.67 15.27
C ASP A 467 -13.99 15.89 16.06
N SER A 468 -13.95 15.45 17.32
CA SER A 468 -12.74 15.42 18.13
C SER A 468 -11.79 14.30 17.67
N LEU A 469 -12.30 13.10 17.41
CA LEU A 469 -11.51 11.97 16.91
C LEU A 469 -10.92 12.25 15.52
N ALA A 470 -11.62 13.01 14.67
CA ALA A 470 -11.11 13.47 13.38
C ALA A 470 -9.77 14.22 13.49
N GLN A 471 -9.52 14.91 14.61
CA GLN A 471 -8.28 15.66 14.84
C GLN A 471 -7.09 14.76 15.21
N VAL A 472 -7.33 13.49 15.57
CA VAL A 472 -6.26 12.50 15.83
C VAL A 472 -5.59 12.09 14.50
N ASN A 473 -6.37 11.92 13.44
CA ASN A 473 -5.88 11.68 12.08
C ASN A 473 -5.91 12.98 11.28
N ALA A 474 -5.09 13.95 11.70
CA ALA A 474 -5.03 15.24 11.05
C ALA A 474 -4.66 15.13 9.56
N TYR A 475 -5.20 16.07 8.78
CA TYR A 475 -4.86 16.25 7.38
C TYR A 475 -3.34 16.42 7.20
N ASN A 476 -2.77 15.61 6.29
CA ASN A 476 -1.36 15.68 5.89
C ASN A 476 -1.27 16.15 4.43
N PRO A 477 -0.87 17.41 4.19
CA PRO A 477 -0.69 17.96 2.85
C PRO A 477 0.25 17.14 1.95
N GLY A 478 1.34 16.60 2.50
CA GLY A 478 2.31 15.80 1.76
C GLY A 478 1.68 14.51 1.20
N LEU A 479 0.97 13.77 2.04
CA LEU A 479 0.27 12.54 1.65
C LEU A 479 -0.88 12.81 0.68
N SER A 480 -1.65 13.88 0.88
CA SER A 480 -2.70 14.25 -0.07
C SER A 480 -2.12 14.69 -1.42
N GLY A 481 -0.97 15.37 -1.42
CA GLY A 481 -0.21 15.71 -2.61
C GLY A 481 0.36 14.48 -3.35
N ALA A 482 0.67 13.40 -2.63
CA ALA A 482 1.17 12.16 -3.23
C ALA A 482 0.16 11.49 -4.19
N TRP A 483 -1.13 11.81 -4.11
CA TRP A 483 -2.10 11.36 -5.12
C TRP A 483 -1.78 11.88 -6.52
N MET A 484 -1.27 13.11 -6.65
CA MET A 484 -0.83 13.62 -7.95
C MET A 484 0.33 12.80 -8.50
N LEU A 485 1.28 12.40 -7.63
CA LEU A 485 2.41 11.55 -8.02
C LEU A 485 1.92 10.19 -8.50
N GLN A 486 1.03 9.53 -7.75
CA GLN A 486 0.42 8.27 -8.16
C GLN A 486 -0.31 8.41 -9.51
N ARG A 487 -1.08 9.50 -9.69
CA ARG A 487 -1.76 9.78 -10.96
C ARG A 487 -0.75 9.95 -12.10
N ALA A 488 0.36 10.66 -11.88
CA ALA A 488 1.42 10.86 -12.85
C ALA A 488 2.22 9.58 -13.17
N MET A 489 2.11 8.56 -12.32
CA MET A 489 2.73 7.23 -12.48
C MET A 489 1.76 6.18 -13.04
N SER A 490 0.59 6.60 -13.55
CA SER A 490 -0.47 5.69 -14.02
C SER A 490 -1.00 6.13 -15.39
N VAL A 491 -1.48 5.16 -16.18
CA VAL A 491 -2.11 5.43 -17.48
C VAL A 491 -3.56 4.98 -17.45
N ARG A 492 -4.51 5.86 -17.83
CA ARG A 492 -5.93 5.46 -17.91
C ARG A 492 -6.20 4.64 -19.16
N PRO A 493 -7.22 3.78 -19.15
CA PRO A 493 -7.53 3.02 -20.33
C PRO A 493 -7.99 3.97 -21.46
N GLY A 494 -7.34 3.88 -22.62
CA GLY A 494 -7.57 4.74 -23.78
C GLY A 494 -6.70 6.01 -23.81
N GLU A 495 -5.87 6.26 -22.79
CA GLU A 495 -4.80 7.25 -22.88
C GLU A 495 -3.60 6.66 -23.60
N ARG A 496 -2.95 7.46 -24.47
CA ARG A 496 -1.73 7.08 -25.19
C ARG A 496 -0.63 8.11 -24.93
N PRO A 497 -0.08 8.16 -23.71
CA PRO A 497 1.05 9.03 -23.42
C PRO A 497 2.29 8.56 -24.20
N ASP A 498 3.32 9.41 -24.26
CA ASP A 498 4.66 8.95 -24.64
C ASP A 498 5.06 7.77 -23.72
N PRO A 499 5.41 6.59 -24.27
CA PRO A 499 5.76 5.41 -23.48
C PRO A 499 6.91 5.63 -22.48
N ASN A 500 7.76 6.63 -22.71
CA ASN A 500 8.88 6.96 -21.82
C ASN A 500 8.58 8.13 -20.88
N PHE A 501 7.37 8.70 -20.90
CA PHE A 501 7.02 9.87 -20.09
C PHE A 501 7.24 9.61 -18.59
N ILE A 502 6.68 8.51 -18.07
CA ILE A 502 6.73 8.20 -16.63
C ILE A 502 8.18 7.93 -16.19
N ASN A 503 8.92 7.15 -16.98
CA ASN A 503 10.33 6.87 -16.70
C ASN A 503 11.18 8.15 -16.70
N SER A 504 10.98 9.02 -17.69
CA SER A 504 11.70 10.30 -17.80
C SER A 504 11.37 11.25 -16.65
N LEU A 505 10.10 11.32 -16.26
CA LEU A 505 9.62 12.09 -15.11
C LEU A 505 10.34 11.63 -13.83
N LEU A 506 10.33 10.34 -13.55
CA LEU A 506 10.90 9.79 -12.33
C LEU A 506 12.43 9.87 -12.32
N ALA A 507 13.11 9.53 -13.43
CA ALA A 507 14.56 9.64 -13.55
C ALA A 507 15.05 11.06 -13.26
N LYS A 508 14.40 12.08 -13.84
CA LYS A 508 14.74 13.49 -13.61
C LYS A 508 14.49 13.92 -12.16
N ASN A 509 13.36 13.50 -11.56
CA ASN A 509 13.06 13.80 -10.17
C ASN A 509 14.13 13.22 -9.23
N PHE A 510 14.46 11.94 -9.40
CA PHE A 510 15.42 11.25 -8.55
C PHE A 510 16.85 11.76 -8.74
N ALA A 511 17.28 12.06 -9.97
CA ALA A 511 18.57 12.71 -10.23
C ALA A 511 18.67 14.09 -9.55
N ALA A 512 17.58 14.88 -9.59
CA ALA A 512 17.53 16.17 -8.90
C ALA A 512 17.61 16.00 -7.38
N MET A 513 16.89 15.05 -6.79
CA MET A 513 16.98 14.75 -5.35
C MET A 513 18.37 14.26 -4.94
N GLN A 514 19.00 13.40 -5.74
CA GLN A 514 20.35 12.91 -5.49
C GLN A 514 21.37 14.05 -5.44
N ARG A 515 21.25 15.05 -6.33
CA ARG A 515 22.09 16.25 -6.32
C ARG A 515 21.97 17.07 -5.03
N PHE A 516 20.81 17.06 -4.37
CA PHE A 516 20.60 17.73 -3.09
C PHE A 516 20.95 16.85 -1.86
N GLY A 517 21.24 15.57 -2.08
CA GLY A 517 21.72 14.63 -1.07
C GLY A 517 20.66 14.07 -0.12
N ASP A 518 21.13 13.37 0.91
CA ASP A 518 20.32 12.65 1.89
C ASP A 518 19.18 13.45 2.54
N PRO A 519 19.34 14.75 2.90
CA PRO A 519 18.25 15.54 3.49
C PRO A 519 17.04 15.76 2.57
N VAL A 520 17.19 15.53 1.27
CA VAL A 520 16.09 15.59 0.30
C VAL A 520 15.65 14.19 -0.10
N LEU A 521 16.60 13.30 -0.39
CA LEU A 521 16.31 11.97 -0.92
C LEU A 521 15.70 11.01 0.12
N LYS A 522 16.27 10.93 1.33
CA LYS A 522 15.84 9.95 2.35
C LYS A 522 14.42 10.20 2.86
N PRO A 523 14.02 11.43 3.24
CA PRO A 523 12.64 11.69 3.63
C PRO A 523 11.64 11.28 2.54
N PHE A 524 11.93 11.60 1.28
CA PHE A 524 11.06 11.27 0.16
C PHE A 524 10.89 9.75 -0.02
N LEU A 525 12.00 9.00 0.04
CA LEU A 525 11.97 7.54 -0.04
C LEU A 525 11.27 6.86 1.15
N GLN A 526 11.10 7.57 2.27
CA GLN A 526 10.38 7.12 3.46
C GLN A 526 8.98 7.78 3.58
N ASP A 527 8.45 8.29 2.46
CA ASP A 527 7.14 8.93 2.34
C ASP A 527 6.93 10.16 3.23
N VAL A 528 8.00 10.88 3.55
CA VAL A 528 7.93 12.18 4.21
C VAL A 528 8.23 13.28 3.21
N VAL A 529 7.17 14.00 2.82
CA VAL A 529 7.26 15.14 1.92
C VAL A 529 7.41 16.42 2.75
N GLN A 530 8.51 17.15 2.52
CA GLN A 530 8.79 18.43 3.16
C GLN A 530 8.78 19.58 2.14
N TYR A 531 8.30 20.75 2.55
CA TYR A 531 8.13 21.90 1.65
C TYR A 531 9.41 22.32 0.94
N GLY A 532 10.50 22.53 1.70
CA GLY A 532 11.79 22.97 1.16
C GLY A 532 12.39 21.98 0.16
N PRO A 533 12.65 20.72 0.57
CA PRO A 533 13.13 19.65 -0.33
C PRO A 533 12.30 19.49 -1.61
N LEU A 534 10.97 19.46 -1.50
CA LEU A 534 10.08 19.36 -2.66
C LEU A 534 10.19 20.59 -3.57
N GLY A 535 10.15 21.80 -3.00
CA GLY A 535 10.27 23.05 -3.74
C GLY A 535 11.59 23.17 -4.49
N LEU A 536 12.72 22.82 -3.85
CA LEU A 536 14.04 22.80 -4.48
C LEU A 536 14.11 21.82 -5.66
N THR A 537 13.54 20.62 -5.49
CA THR A 537 13.49 19.60 -6.54
C THR A 537 12.68 20.10 -7.74
N LEU A 538 11.50 20.68 -7.51
CA LEU A 538 10.64 21.22 -8.56
C LEU A 538 11.28 22.39 -9.30
N VAL A 539 11.89 23.34 -8.59
CA VAL A 539 12.58 24.49 -9.21
C VAL A 539 13.77 24.01 -10.05
N SER A 540 14.59 23.11 -9.50
CA SER A 540 15.72 22.51 -10.22
C SER A 540 15.27 21.86 -11.53
N GLN A 541 14.15 21.16 -11.49
CA GLN A 541 13.58 20.49 -12.65
C GLN A 541 13.01 21.48 -13.68
N MET A 542 12.28 22.50 -13.25
CA MET A 542 11.77 23.54 -14.14
C MET A 542 12.88 24.30 -14.87
N LEU A 543 14.02 24.50 -14.21
CA LEU A 543 15.20 25.11 -14.81
C LEU A 543 15.93 24.18 -15.79
N SER A 544 15.98 22.88 -15.49
CA SER A 544 16.68 21.88 -16.30
C SER A 544 15.86 21.38 -17.49
N ASP A 545 14.53 21.41 -17.39
CA ASP A 545 13.59 21.00 -18.43
C ASP A 545 12.35 21.92 -18.44
N PRO A 546 12.37 23.02 -19.21
CA PRO A 546 11.25 23.96 -19.27
C PRO A 546 9.95 23.37 -19.84
N LEU A 547 10.04 22.28 -20.62
CA LEU A 547 8.86 21.59 -21.19
C LEU A 547 8.21 20.61 -20.21
N PHE A 548 8.86 20.37 -19.07
CA PHE A 548 8.40 19.46 -18.04
C PHE A 548 6.98 19.77 -17.53
N VAL A 549 6.74 21.03 -17.17
CA VAL A 549 5.45 21.46 -16.62
C VAL A 549 4.32 21.27 -17.65
N PRO A 550 4.42 21.78 -18.89
CA PRO A 550 3.44 21.48 -19.94
C PRO A 550 3.18 19.98 -20.15
N ALA A 551 4.21 19.13 -20.08
CA ALA A 551 4.08 17.69 -20.25
C ALA A 551 3.28 17.06 -19.09
N ILE A 552 3.53 17.45 -17.84
CA ILE A 552 2.70 17.03 -16.70
C ILE A 552 1.25 17.49 -16.87
N PHE A 553 1.02 18.74 -17.24
CA PHE A 553 -0.35 19.25 -17.44
C PHE A 553 -1.11 18.45 -18.50
N ARG A 554 -0.43 18.03 -19.57
CA ARG A 554 -1.01 17.18 -20.61
C ARG A 554 -1.34 15.77 -20.11
N HIS A 555 -0.47 15.20 -19.27
CA HIS A 555 -0.61 13.82 -18.79
C HIS A 555 -1.59 13.70 -17.61
N VAL A 556 -1.42 14.54 -16.59
CA VAL A 556 -2.19 14.49 -15.33
C VAL A 556 -3.52 15.26 -15.48
N GLY A 557 -3.50 16.36 -16.24
CA GLY A 557 -4.64 17.27 -16.41
C GLY A 557 -4.61 18.48 -15.47
N VAL A 558 -5.32 19.54 -15.85
CA VAL A 558 -5.32 20.83 -15.12
C VAL A 558 -5.96 20.73 -13.74
N LEU A 559 -7.08 20.02 -13.61
CA LEU A 559 -7.81 19.95 -12.33
C LEU A 559 -6.99 19.27 -11.21
N PRO A 560 -6.36 18.09 -11.44
CA PRO A 560 -5.39 17.52 -10.50
C PRO A 560 -4.25 18.45 -10.10
N MET A 561 -3.72 19.24 -11.03
CA MET A 561 -2.61 20.17 -10.76
C MET A 561 -3.03 21.32 -9.86
N LEU A 562 -4.22 21.89 -10.09
CA LEU A 562 -4.79 22.93 -9.23
C LEU A 562 -5.06 22.40 -7.82
N ASP A 563 -5.50 21.15 -7.72
CA ASP A 563 -5.72 20.49 -6.43
C ASP A 563 -4.40 20.25 -5.69
N TRP A 564 -3.39 19.76 -6.40
CA TRP A 564 -2.04 19.59 -5.85
C TRP A 564 -1.45 20.92 -5.36
N LEU A 565 -1.67 22.04 -6.06
CA LEU A 565 -1.21 23.36 -5.62
C LEU A 565 -1.81 23.76 -4.26
N LYS A 566 -3.06 23.39 -3.98
CA LYS A 566 -3.66 23.59 -2.65
C LYS A 566 -2.93 22.79 -1.58
N HIS A 567 -2.55 21.55 -1.87
CA HIS A 567 -1.78 20.73 -0.95
C HIS A 567 -0.35 21.27 -0.76
N PHE A 568 0.31 21.72 -1.82
CA PHE A 568 1.64 22.33 -1.74
C PHE A 568 1.65 23.63 -0.94
N THR A 569 0.65 24.49 -1.13
CA THR A 569 0.49 25.72 -0.34
C THR A 569 0.16 25.43 1.12
N ALA A 570 -0.69 24.44 1.40
CA ALA A 570 -0.97 23.98 2.75
C ALA A 570 0.28 23.40 3.44
N LEU A 571 1.12 22.67 2.69
CA LEU A 571 2.40 22.15 3.18
C LEU A 571 3.31 23.29 3.65
N GLY A 572 3.48 24.33 2.83
CA GLY A 572 4.25 25.52 3.20
C GLY A 572 3.65 26.27 4.40
N ALA A 573 2.33 26.43 4.44
CA ALA A 573 1.64 27.03 5.57
C ALA A 573 1.87 26.23 6.87
N TYR A 574 1.80 24.91 6.82
CA TYR A 574 2.04 24.04 7.97
C TYR A 574 3.48 24.13 8.45
N THR A 575 4.46 24.18 7.54
CA THR A 575 5.87 24.43 7.90
C THR A 575 6.01 25.75 8.65
N VAL A 576 5.46 26.85 8.13
CA VAL A 576 5.54 28.17 8.79
C VAL A 576 4.83 28.16 10.14
N LEU A 577 3.64 27.59 10.23
CA LEU A 577 2.88 27.49 11.48
C LEU A 577 3.61 26.63 12.52
N HIS A 578 4.24 25.54 12.11
CA HIS A 578 5.05 24.71 12.99
C HIS A 578 6.28 25.46 13.53
N THR A 579 7.00 26.19 12.67
CA THR A 579 8.22 26.89 13.06
C THR A 579 7.96 28.16 13.86
N ALA A 580 6.95 28.97 13.47
CA ALA A 580 6.71 30.29 14.04
C ALA A 580 5.46 30.36 14.94
N GLY A 581 4.39 29.62 14.62
CA GLY A 581 3.13 29.66 15.36
C GLY A 581 3.11 28.77 16.62
N ARG A 582 3.93 27.72 16.65
CA ARG A 582 3.97 26.72 17.72
C ARG A 582 4.11 27.32 19.13
N PRO A 583 5.06 28.24 19.41
CA PRO A 583 5.24 28.74 20.78
C PRO A 583 3.98 29.38 21.37
N VAL A 584 3.23 30.10 20.53
CA VAL A 584 1.99 30.78 20.94
C VAL A 584 0.90 29.75 21.27
N VAL A 585 0.65 28.80 20.37
CA VAL A 585 -0.39 27.77 20.57
C VAL A 585 -0.02 26.84 21.72
N GLN A 586 1.27 26.51 21.88
CA GLN A 586 1.74 25.71 23.00
C GLN A 586 1.49 26.41 24.34
N SER A 587 1.80 27.70 24.45
CA SER A 587 1.50 28.46 25.68
C SER A 587 0.00 28.52 25.99
N LEU A 588 -0.84 28.62 24.96
CA LEU A 588 -2.30 28.56 25.13
C LEU A 588 -2.76 27.16 25.57
N ALA A 589 -2.16 26.09 25.03
CA ALA A 589 -2.46 24.71 25.40
C ALA A 589 -2.12 24.43 26.86
N GLU A 590 -0.94 24.88 27.32
CA GLU A 590 -0.48 24.75 28.70
C GLU A 590 -1.38 25.47 29.72
N ARG A 591 -2.05 26.55 29.30
CA ARG A 591 -3.03 27.30 30.12
C ARG A 591 -4.47 26.78 30.00
N SER A 592 -4.72 25.85 29.09
CA SER A 592 -6.05 25.28 28.83
C SER A 592 -6.22 23.93 29.54
N SER A 593 -7.46 23.45 29.63
CA SER A 593 -7.78 22.13 30.20
C SER A 593 -8.81 21.38 29.35
N GLY A 594 -8.95 20.08 29.62
CA GLY A 594 -9.95 19.20 28.99
C GLY A 594 -9.93 19.26 27.46
N LYS A 595 -11.11 19.36 26.86
CA LYS A 595 -11.28 19.38 25.39
C LYS A 595 -10.55 20.54 24.70
N GLN A 596 -10.40 21.69 25.36
CA GLN A 596 -9.71 22.84 24.75
C GLN A 596 -8.22 22.57 24.60
N ARG A 597 -7.59 22.01 25.65
CA ARG A 597 -6.18 21.59 25.59
C ARG A 597 -5.99 20.52 24.52
N PHE A 598 -6.87 19.51 24.48
CA PHE A 598 -6.85 18.47 23.45
C PHE A 598 -6.85 19.07 22.04
N LYS A 599 -7.77 19.99 21.73
CA LYS A 599 -7.85 20.62 20.39
C LYS A 599 -6.57 21.38 20.03
N LEU A 600 -6.00 22.13 20.99
CA LEU A 600 -4.76 22.88 20.76
C LEU A 600 -3.56 21.95 20.55
N ASN A 601 -3.47 20.86 21.31
CA ASN A 601 -2.43 19.85 21.13
C ASN A 601 -2.57 19.13 19.78
N ARG A 602 -3.78 18.78 19.36
CA ARG A 602 -4.03 18.19 18.03
C ARG A 602 -3.70 19.16 16.89
N LEU A 603 -3.91 20.46 17.08
CA LEU A 603 -3.48 21.48 16.12
C LEU A 603 -1.95 21.53 15.97
N LEU A 604 -1.22 21.49 17.09
CA LEU A 604 0.24 21.43 17.09
C LEU A 604 0.77 20.14 16.42
N ASP A 605 0.14 19.00 16.73
CA ASP A 605 0.45 17.72 16.09
C ASP A 605 0.22 17.79 14.57
N ALA A 606 -0.91 18.38 14.14
CA ALA A 606 -1.24 18.55 12.73
C ALA A 606 -0.18 19.37 11.99
N TRP A 607 0.32 20.46 12.59
CA TRP A 607 1.37 21.28 11.98
C TRP A 607 2.70 20.53 11.88
N LYS A 608 3.10 19.83 12.94
CA LYS A 608 4.36 19.07 12.95
C LYS A 608 4.32 17.91 11.95
N TYR A 609 3.29 17.09 12.03
CA TYR A 609 3.09 15.92 11.17
C TYR A 609 2.84 16.32 9.71
N GLY A 610 1.91 17.24 9.46
CA GLY A 610 1.54 17.63 8.11
C GLY A 610 2.62 18.45 7.38
N SER A 611 3.61 18.99 8.09
CA SER A 611 4.79 19.62 7.46
C SER A 611 5.95 18.65 7.20
N GLY A 612 5.86 17.40 7.68
CA GLY A 612 6.96 16.44 7.67
C GLY A 612 8.10 16.80 8.63
N SER A 613 7.87 17.68 9.61
CA SER A 613 8.86 18.12 10.60
C SER A 613 9.06 17.12 11.74
N ASP A 614 8.30 16.03 11.75
CA ASP A 614 8.50 14.87 12.61
C ASP A 614 9.59 13.92 12.09
N PHE A 615 10.02 14.06 10.83
CA PHE A 615 11.17 13.33 10.32
C PHE A 615 12.49 13.88 10.86
N ARG A 616 13.36 12.96 11.27
CA ARG A 616 14.74 13.17 11.68
C ARG A 616 15.63 12.30 10.79
N LEU A 617 16.75 12.83 10.30
CA LEU A 617 17.71 12.04 9.51
C LEU A 617 18.40 10.99 10.37
#